data_AF-A0A1Z2XPF3-F1
#
_entry.id   AF-A0A1Z2XPF3-F1
#
_cell.length_a   1.000
_cell.length_b   1.000
_cell.length_c   1.000
_cell.angle_alpha   90.00
_cell.angle_beta   90.00
_cell.angle_gamma   90.00
#
_symmetry.space_group_name_H-M   'P 1'
#
loop_
_entity.id
_entity.type
_entity.pdbx_description
1 polymer ?
#
loop_
_entity_poly.entity_id
_entity_poly.type
_entity_poly.pdbx_seq_one_letter_code
_entity_poly.pdbx_strand_id
1 'polypeptide(L)'
;MDTDRNEHQIIRKDARACFVETLNDSFEFGKVHFGFATYDMKLPAGQRQTNSVHIYMAVDEFLELCRKLCSGELRHMMIQRLKESNKEPLYKCLGGTSAEKLAKINRSRPDGMSLSRTAELVCGKNGNFLFVASSGPGESNKTGLIVPRFGNKPENHVSVSMTYESFSGLMLTTKAHYEAWLAAWYAKQAVAKKDAPPKLERIPAQPKERVPEPVYSVEPGYGAVAMF
;
A
#
# COMPACT_ATOMS: atom_id res chain seq x y z
N MET A 1 20.04 -22.77 -10.08
CA MET A 1 19.78 -21.37 -10.44
C MET A 1 18.40 -21.06 -9.91
N ASP A 2 18.31 -20.13 -8.97
CA ASP A 2 17.08 -19.83 -8.22
C ASP A 2 16.16 -18.96 -9.10
N THR A 3 15.19 -19.59 -9.76
CA THR A 3 14.30 -18.94 -10.74
C THR A 3 13.24 -18.03 -10.11
N ASP A 4 13.04 -18.08 -8.80
CA ASP A 4 12.01 -17.30 -8.07
C ASP A 4 12.48 -15.93 -7.61
N ARG A 5 13.76 -15.59 -7.78
CA ARG A 5 14.38 -14.43 -7.10
C ARG A 5 13.84 -13.06 -7.54
N ASN A 6 12.89 -13.03 -8.47
CA ASN A 6 12.37 -11.81 -9.08
C ASN A 6 10.87 -11.81 -9.37
N GLU A 7 10.10 -12.76 -8.83
CA GLU A 7 8.68 -12.94 -9.18
C GLU A 7 7.85 -11.65 -8.97
N HIS A 8 8.13 -10.92 -7.90
CA HIS A 8 7.40 -9.71 -7.54
C HIS A 8 8.08 -8.41 -7.98
N GLN A 9 9.30 -8.46 -8.55
CA GLN A 9 10.03 -7.24 -8.92
C GLN A 9 9.37 -6.55 -10.11
N ILE A 10 9.06 -5.27 -9.93
CA ILE A 10 8.55 -4.41 -11.00
C ILE A 10 9.72 -3.75 -11.73
N ILE A 11 10.53 -2.99 -11.00
CA ILE A 11 11.71 -2.30 -11.53
C ILE A 11 12.75 -2.10 -10.44
N ARG A 12 14.02 -2.23 -10.83
CA ARG A 12 15.20 -1.95 -10.01
C ARG A 12 16.03 -0.83 -10.60
N LYS A 13 16.62 -0.01 -9.73
CA LYS A 13 17.57 1.05 -10.06
C LYS A 13 18.81 0.91 -9.18
N ASP A 14 19.94 0.74 -9.84
CA ASP A 14 21.24 0.57 -9.20
C ASP A 14 22.01 1.89 -9.09
N ALA A 15 22.78 2.00 -8.03
CA ALA A 15 23.83 2.99 -7.84
C ALA A 15 25.11 2.28 -7.36
N ARG A 16 26.14 3.04 -6.98
CA ARG A 16 27.41 2.45 -6.56
C ARG A 16 27.23 1.61 -5.29
N ALA A 17 27.35 0.28 -5.44
CA ALA A 17 27.27 -0.70 -4.36
C ALA A 17 25.93 -0.70 -3.59
N CYS A 18 24.85 -0.22 -4.22
CA CYS A 18 23.51 -0.22 -3.66
C CYS A 18 22.44 -0.18 -4.74
N PHE A 19 21.20 -0.52 -4.39
CA PHE A 19 20.06 -0.40 -5.27
C PHE A 19 18.77 -0.12 -4.50
N VAL A 20 17.77 0.36 -5.24
CA VAL A 20 16.37 0.35 -4.83
C VAL A 20 15.56 -0.42 -5.88
N GLU A 21 14.63 -1.23 -5.42
CA GLU A 21 13.66 -1.92 -6.26
C GLU A 21 12.24 -1.71 -5.74
N THR A 22 11.28 -1.85 -6.63
CA THR A 22 9.84 -1.83 -6.31
C THR A 22 9.24 -3.20 -6.54
N LEU A 23 8.33 -3.61 -5.66
CA LEU A 23 7.68 -4.91 -5.72
C LEU A 23 6.15 -4.78 -5.67
N ASN A 24 5.45 -5.73 -6.27
CA ASN A 24 3.98 -5.80 -6.30
C ASN A 24 3.37 -6.68 -5.18
N ASP A 25 4.20 -7.26 -4.32
CA ASP A 25 3.82 -8.20 -3.25
C ASP A 25 2.90 -7.60 -2.17
N SER A 26 2.81 -6.27 -2.10
CA SER A 26 2.00 -5.57 -1.09
C SER A 26 0.80 -4.79 -1.64
N PHE A 27 0.51 -4.88 -2.93
CA PHE A 27 -0.59 -4.12 -3.56
C PHE A 27 -1.95 -4.46 -2.96
N GLU A 28 -2.21 -5.74 -2.66
CA GLU A 28 -3.47 -6.18 -2.04
C GLU A 28 -3.70 -5.57 -0.65
N PHE A 29 -2.63 -5.18 0.05
CA PHE A 29 -2.70 -4.50 1.35
C PHE A 29 -2.74 -2.98 1.23
N GLY A 30 -2.91 -2.43 0.01
CA GLY A 30 -2.93 -1.00 -0.25
C GLY A 30 -1.56 -0.33 -0.03
N LYS A 31 -0.47 -1.08 -0.23
CA LYS A 31 0.90 -0.59 -0.05
C LYS A 31 1.75 -0.79 -1.30
N VAL A 32 2.69 0.12 -1.54
CA VAL A 32 3.80 -0.05 -2.47
C VAL A 32 5.04 -0.42 -1.68
N HIS A 33 5.71 -1.50 -2.09
CA HIS A 33 6.91 -1.99 -1.43
C HIS A 33 8.16 -1.50 -2.17
N PHE A 34 9.02 -0.79 -1.45
CA PHE A 34 10.37 -0.44 -1.88
C PHE A 34 11.40 -1.26 -1.10
N GLY A 35 12.20 -2.06 -1.81
CA GLY A 35 13.33 -2.80 -1.26
C GLY A 35 14.63 -2.04 -1.52
N PHE A 36 15.35 -1.68 -0.46
CA PHE A 36 16.65 -1.03 -0.54
C PHE A 36 17.73 -1.98 -0.04
N ALA A 37 18.85 -2.08 -0.75
CA ALA A 37 20.00 -2.84 -0.26
C ALA A 37 21.33 -2.21 -0.66
N THR A 38 22.33 -2.35 0.21
CA THR A 38 23.75 -2.19 -0.14
C THR A 38 24.36 -3.57 -0.33
N TYR A 39 25.42 -3.65 -1.12
CA TYR A 39 26.13 -4.90 -1.31
C TYR A 39 27.64 -4.72 -1.46
N ASP A 40 28.39 -5.73 -1.02
CA ASP A 40 29.83 -5.86 -1.24
C ASP A 40 30.12 -7.08 -2.12
N MET A 41 30.67 -6.81 -3.30
CA MET A 41 31.03 -7.84 -4.28
C MET A 41 32.22 -8.69 -3.84
N LYS A 42 32.99 -8.24 -2.84
CA LYS A 42 34.09 -9.00 -2.24
C LYS A 42 33.60 -10.13 -1.35
N LEU A 43 32.37 -10.05 -0.85
CA LEU A 43 31.79 -11.11 -0.03
C LEU A 43 31.32 -12.29 -0.89
N PRO A 44 31.30 -13.51 -0.32
CA PRO A 44 30.82 -14.71 -1.02
C PRO A 44 29.39 -14.53 -1.55
N ALA A 45 29.08 -15.23 -2.65
CA ALA A 45 27.72 -15.28 -3.17
C ALA A 45 26.74 -15.75 -2.07
N GLY A 46 25.63 -15.02 -1.90
CA GLY A 46 24.67 -15.24 -0.79
C GLY A 46 24.87 -14.33 0.42
N GLN A 47 26.08 -13.80 0.63
CA GLN A 47 26.41 -12.89 1.75
C GLN A 47 26.74 -11.46 1.26
N ARG A 48 26.50 -11.17 -0.02
CA ARG A 48 26.87 -9.89 -0.62
C ARG A 48 26.05 -8.72 -0.09
N GLN A 49 24.79 -8.93 0.29
CA GLN A 49 23.98 -7.84 0.84
C GLN A 49 24.46 -7.49 2.25
N THR A 50 24.80 -6.22 2.47
CA THR A 50 25.35 -5.73 3.74
C THR A 50 24.30 -5.02 4.59
N ASN A 51 23.45 -4.21 3.96
CA ASN A 51 22.27 -3.59 4.59
C ASN A 51 21.03 -3.91 3.76
N SER A 52 19.88 -4.04 4.42
CA SER A 52 18.57 -4.15 3.76
C SER A 52 17.50 -3.37 4.52
N VAL A 53 16.71 -2.58 3.78
CA VAL A 53 15.57 -1.81 4.33
C VAL A 53 14.37 -1.96 3.41
N HIS A 54 13.26 -2.43 3.98
CA HIS A 54 11.99 -2.62 3.26
C HIS A 54 10.96 -1.58 3.70
N ILE A 55 10.54 -0.72 2.78
CA ILE A 55 9.59 0.38 3.03
C ILE A 55 8.25 0.03 2.40
N TYR A 56 7.18 0.08 3.20
CA TYR A 56 5.81 -0.13 2.75
C TYR A 56 5.06 1.19 2.79
N MET A 57 5.07 1.90 1.66
CA MET A 57 4.42 3.20 1.50
C MET A 57 2.93 3.01 1.22
N ALA A 58 2.07 3.86 1.78
CA ALA A 58 0.65 3.83 1.42
C ALA A 58 0.46 4.21 -0.05
N VAL A 59 -0.48 3.55 -0.75
CA VAL A 59 -0.69 3.81 -2.19
C VAL A 59 -1.11 5.26 -2.44
N ASP A 60 -1.96 5.84 -1.60
CA ASP A 60 -2.37 7.25 -1.70
C ASP A 60 -1.18 8.20 -1.56
N GLU A 61 -0.30 7.95 -0.59
CA GLU A 61 0.95 8.70 -0.41
C GLU A 61 1.90 8.55 -1.61
N PHE A 62 2.02 7.33 -2.15
CA PHE A 62 2.81 7.05 -3.35
C PHE A 62 2.26 7.80 -4.58
N LEU A 63 0.94 7.79 -4.78
CA LEU A 63 0.28 8.49 -5.88
C LEU A 63 0.43 10.02 -5.75
N GLU A 64 0.41 10.56 -4.53
CA GLU A 64 0.71 11.98 -4.30
C GLU A 64 2.16 12.32 -4.67
N LEU A 65 3.12 11.44 -4.36
CA LEU A 65 4.51 11.63 -4.79
C LEU A 65 4.64 11.58 -6.32
N CYS A 66 3.90 10.68 -7.00
CA CYS A 66 3.79 10.66 -8.46
C CYS A 66 3.16 11.96 -9.01
N ARG A 67 2.14 12.51 -8.37
CA ARG A 67 1.53 13.79 -8.78
C ARG A 67 2.54 14.94 -8.71
N LYS A 68 3.29 15.05 -7.61
CA LYS A 68 4.35 16.07 -7.45
C LYS A 68 5.47 15.90 -8.48
N LEU A 69 5.80 14.66 -8.82
CA LEU A 69 6.77 14.35 -9.86
C LEU A 69 6.28 14.79 -11.25
N CYS A 70 5.07 14.39 -11.65
CA CYS A 70 4.50 14.69 -12.97
C CYS A 70 4.24 16.18 -13.18
N SER A 71 3.85 16.90 -12.13
CA SER A 71 3.61 18.35 -12.19
C SER A 71 4.89 19.20 -12.21
N GLY A 72 6.07 18.58 -12.00
CA GLY A 72 7.33 19.30 -11.85
C GLY A 72 7.52 19.98 -10.50
N GLU A 73 6.58 19.82 -9.56
CA GLU A 73 6.64 20.36 -8.20
C GLU A 73 7.93 19.88 -7.49
N LEU A 74 8.29 18.60 -7.60
CA LEU A 74 9.53 18.07 -7.02
C LEU A 74 10.78 18.77 -7.59
N ARG A 75 10.80 19.07 -8.89
CA ARG A 75 11.92 19.77 -9.54
C ARG A 75 12.01 21.21 -9.05
N HIS A 76 10.87 21.89 -8.93
CA HIS A 76 10.82 23.24 -8.38
C HIS A 76 11.30 23.26 -6.92
N MET A 77 10.79 22.36 -6.07
CA MET A 77 11.23 22.24 -4.68
C MET A 77 12.75 22.00 -4.62
N MET A 78 13.30 21.10 -5.43
CA MET A 78 14.74 20.85 -5.48
C MET A 78 15.55 22.10 -5.82
N ILE A 79 15.13 22.86 -6.85
CA ILE A 79 15.81 24.09 -7.24
C ILE A 79 15.78 25.12 -6.09
N GLN A 80 14.65 25.27 -5.41
CA GLN A 80 14.53 26.19 -4.26
C GLN A 80 15.45 25.77 -3.12
N ARG A 81 15.45 24.49 -2.73
CA ARG A 81 16.32 23.98 -1.65
C ARG A 81 17.80 24.18 -1.96
N LEU A 82 18.21 23.95 -3.21
CA LEU A 82 19.58 24.18 -3.65
C LEU A 82 19.99 25.66 -3.57
N LYS A 83 19.08 26.58 -3.96
CA LYS A 83 19.32 28.03 -3.83
C LYS A 83 19.45 28.48 -2.38
N GLU A 84 18.63 27.93 -1.50
CA GLU A 84 18.58 28.27 -0.08
C GLU A 84 19.63 27.54 0.77
N SER A 85 20.42 26.63 0.18
CA SER A 85 21.30 25.70 0.91
C SER A 85 20.56 24.89 1.99
N ASN A 86 19.28 24.62 1.76
CA ASN A 86 18.39 23.93 2.69
C ASN A 86 18.55 22.41 2.53
N LYS A 87 18.85 21.72 3.63
CA LYS A 87 19.16 20.27 3.65
C LYS A 87 17.97 19.38 4.02
N GLU A 88 16.83 19.97 4.34
CA GLU A 88 15.64 19.21 4.67
C GLU A 88 15.17 18.36 3.48
N PRO A 89 14.67 17.13 3.71
CA PRO A 89 14.15 16.27 2.66
C PRO A 89 13.00 16.93 1.88
N LEU A 90 12.92 16.64 0.59
CA LEU A 90 11.76 16.96 -0.26
C LEU A 90 10.53 16.14 0.14
N TYR A 91 10.77 14.95 0.68
CA TYR A 91 9.75 14.04 1.19
C TYR A 91 10.37 13.17 2.29
N LYS A 92 9.56 12.85 3.30
CA LYS A 92 9.94 11.97 4.41
C LYS A 92 8.71 11.20 4.88
N CYS A 93 8.85 9.90 5.02
CA CYS A 93 7.85 9.08 5.70
C CYS A 93 8.47 8.22 6.80
N LEU A 94 7.62 7.93 7.78
CA LEU A 94 7.92 7.12 8.94
C LEU A 94 7.03 5.88 8.90
N GLY A 95 7.64 4.73 9.13
CA GLY A 95 6.95 3.46 9.20
C GLY A 95 7.64 2.52 10.18
N GLY A 96 7.15 1.29 10.27
CA GLY A 96 7.76 0.33 11.15
C GLY A 96 6.89 -0.86 11.48
N THR A 97 7.37 -1.65 12.44
CA THR A 97 6.64 -2.78 13.01
C THR A 97 6.74 -2.69 14.52
N SER A 98 5.59 -2.72 15.21
CA SER A 98 5.56 -2.58 16.66
C SER A 98 6.26 -3.75 17.34
N ALA A 99 6.83 -3.53 18.53
CA ALA A 99 7.43 -4.57 19.35
C ALA A 99 6.48 -5.77 19.57
N GLU A 100 5.20 -5.49 19.84
CA GLU A 100 4.16 -6.50 19.99
C GLU A 100 3.95 -7.34 18.72
N LYS A 101 3.91 -6.69 17.54
CA LYS A 101 3.74 -7.40 16.26
C LYS A 101 4.99 -8.21 15.90
N LEU A 102 6.18 -7.70 16.23
CA LEU A 102 7.44 -8.43 16.10
C LEU A 102 7.48 -9.68 16.98
N ALA A 103 7.00 -9.58 18.23
CA ALA A 103 6.91 -10.71 19.14
C ALA A 103 5.96 -11.79 18.60
N LYS A 104 4.79 -11.41 18.06
CA LYS A 104 3.82 -12.34 17.46
C LYS A 104 4.38 -13.15 16.30
N ILE A 105 5.38 -12.64 15.58
CA ILE A 105 6.00 -13.32 14.44
C ILE A 105 7.39 -13.89 14.76
N ASN A 106 7.76 -13.99 16.05
CA ASN A 106 9.07 -14.46 16.51
C ASN A 106 10.26 -13.70 15.91
N ARG A 107 10.10 -12.38 15.74
CA ARG A 107 11.14 -11.46 15.25
C ARG A 107 11.38 -10.29 16.22
N SER A 108 11.20 -10.52 17.51
CA SER A 108 11.49 -9.52 18.55
C SER A 108 12.93 -9.03 18.43
N ARG A 109 13.11 -7.72 18.57
CA ARG A 109 14.45 -7.13 18.63
C ARG A 109 15.12 -7.45 19.97
N PRO A 110 16.46 -7.51 20.03
CA PRO A 110 17.19 -7.74 21.28
C PRO A 110 16.93 -6.69 22.36
N ASP A 111 16.62 -5.46 21.95
CA ASP A 111 16.30 -4.33 22.83
C ASP A 111 14.82 -4.26 23.25
N GLY A 112 13.97 -5.15 22.75
CA GLY A 112 12.52 -5.15 23.00
C GLY A 112 11.76 -3.98 22.36
N MET A 113 12.42 -3.14 21.56
CA MET A 113 11.80 -1.96 20.95
C MET A 113 11.05 -2.31 19.66
N SER A 114 10.31 -1.33 19.11
CA SER A 114 9.73 -1.45 17.77
C SER A 114 10.83 -1.32 16.71
N LEU A 115 10.61 -1.90 15.53
CA LEU A 115 11.46 -1.67 14.37
C LEU A 115 10.96 -0.45 13.61
N SER A 116 11.66 0.67 13.72
CA SER A 116 11.38 1.87 12.94
C SER A 116 12.05 1.79 11.57
N ARG A 117 11.37 2.33 10.56
CA ARG A 117 11.89 2.49 9.21
C ARG A 117 11.56 3.89 8.70
N THR A 118 12.51 4.52 8.02
CA THR A 118 12.32 5.84 7.42
C THR A 118 12.71 5.80 5.95
N ALA A 119 11.97 6.53 5.13
CA ALA A 119 12.36 6.81 3.75
C ALA A 119 12.34 8.31 3.51
N GLU A 120 13.38 8.82 2.86
CA GLU A 120 13.59 10.24 2.62
C GLU A 120 14.04 10.48 1.18
N LEU A 121 13.43 11.44 0.50
CA LEU A 121 13.89 11.94 -0.79
C LEU A 121 14.63 13.25 -0.55
N VAL A 122 15.95 13.24 -0.74
CA VAL A 122 16.82 14.38 -0.43
C VAL A 122 17.41 14.95 -1.73
N CYS A 123 17.69 16.27 -1.73
CA CYS A 123 18.45 16.90 -2.80
C CYS A 123 19.90 16.39 -2.77
N GLY A 124 20.28 15.64 -3.79
CA GLY A 124 21.66 15.24 -4.04
C GLY A 124 22.48 16.35 -4.69
N LYS A 125 23.77 16.07 -4.90
CA LYS A 125 24.65 16.95 -5.67
C LYS A 125 24.24 16.94 -7.15
N ASN A 126 24.58 18.00 -7.88
CA ASN A 126 24.40 18.13 -9.33
C ASN A 126 22.93 17.99 -9.81
N GLY A 127 21.94 18.33 -8.96
CA GLY A 127 20.53 18.23 -9.33
C GLY A 127 19.97 16.82 -9.38
N ASN A 128 20.65 15.85 -8.75
CA ASN A 128 20.15 14.49 -8.55
C ASN A 128 19.32 14.37 -7.28
N PHE A 129 18.57 13.28 -7.16
CA PHE A 129 17.96 12.85 -5.91
C PHE A 129 18.84 11.83 -5.17
N LEU A 130 18.78 11.87 -3.85
CA LEU A 130 19.19 10.77 -2.99
C LEU A 130 17.91 10.18 -2.39
N PHE A 131 17.60 8.94 -2.75
CA PHE A 131 16.52 8.21 -2.11
C PHE A 131 17.11 7.33 -1.00
N VAL A 132 16.80 7.71 0.24
CA VAL A 132 17.46 7.19 1.43
C VAL A 132 16.46 6.37 2.23
N ALA A 133 16.86 5.18 2.65
CA ALA A 133 16.10 4.35 3.56
C ALA A 133 16.96 3.97 4.77
N SER A 134 16.40 4.08 5.97
CA SER A 134 17.07 3.69 7.22
C SER A 134 16.16 2.86 8.11
N SER A 135 16.74 1.98 8.91
CA SER A 135 16.01 1.23 9.93
C SER A 135 16.78 1.08 11.23
N GLY A 136 16.07 0.87 12.33
CA GLY A 136 16.64 0.70 13.66
C GLY A 136 15.58 0.72 14.76
N PRO A 137 15.98 0.93 16.03
CA PRO A 137 15.03 1.01 17.15
C PRO A 137 14.04 2.17 16.99
N GLY A 138 12.82 1.95 17.46
CA GLY A 138 11.78 2.95 17.53
C GLY A 138 10.77 2.72 18.64
N GLU A 139 9.98 3.75 18.91
CA GLU A 139 8.94 3.75 19.92
C GLU A 139 7.59 4.07 19.30
N SER A 140 6.56 3.33 19.69
CA SER A 140 5.19 3.65 19.34
C SER A 140 4.71 4.82 20.18
N ASN A 141 4.22 5.87 19.53
CA ASN A 141 3.56 6.98 20.20
C ASN A 141 2.08 6.62 20.51
N LYS A 142 1.35 7.55 21.13
CA LYS A 142 -0.08 7.37 21.49
C LYS A 142 -1.00 7.12 20.28
N THR A 143 -0.59 7.55 19.08
CA THR A 143 -1.36 7.36 17.84
C THR A 143 -0.99 6.07 17.11
N GLY A 144 -0.09 5.26 17.67
CA GLY A 144 0.42 4.04 17.04
C GLY A 144 1.51 4.27 15.99
N LEU A 145 1.92 5.51 15.74
CA LEU A 145 3.03 5.84 14.85
C LEU A 145 4.36 5.45 15.53
N ILE A 146 5.22 4.75 14.79
CA ILE A 146 6.54 4.36 15.27
C ILE A 146 7.54 5.47 14.92
N VAL A 147 8.10 6.08 15.96
CA VAL A 147 9.07 7.17 15.83
C VAL A 147 10.49 6.60 15.98
N PRO A 148 11.43 6.95 15.09
CA PRO A 148 12.80 6.46 15.16
C PRO A 148 13.53 6.93 16.43
N ARG A 149 14.29 6.02 17.05
CA ARG A 149 15.15 6.26 18.22
C ARG A 149 16.64 6.09 17.92
N PHE A 150 17.00 5.98 16.65
CA PHE A 150 18.38 5.78 16.21
C PHE A 150 19.14 7.06 15.83
N GLY A 151 18.48 8.22 15.80
CA GLY A 151 19.12 9.50 15.42
C GLY A 151 19.91 9.39 14.12
N ASN A 152 21.20 9.72 14.16
CA ASN A 152 22.12 9.62 13.01
C ASN A 152 22.88 8.28 12.93
N LYS A 153 22.51 7.29 13.75
CA LYS A 153 23.15 5.96 13.82
C LYS A 153 22.12 4.84 13.62
N PRO A 154 21.47 4.76 12.45
CA PRO A 154 20.60 3.63 12.13
C PRO A 154 21.40 2.32 12.04
N GLU A 155 20.71 1.20 12.25
CA GLU A 155 21.29 -0.14 12.11
C GLU A 155 21.49 -0.51 10.65
N ASN A 156 20.55 -0.12 9.80
CA ASN A 156 20.67 -0.23 8.35
C ASN A 156 20.50 1.14 7.73
N HIS A 157 21.35 1.45 6.77
CA HIS A 157 21.27 2.68 5.99
C HIS A 157 21.61 2.40 4.53
N VAL A 158 20.73 2.82 3.63
CA VAL A 158 20.93 2.70 2.19
C VAL A 158 20.59 4.04 1.56
N SER A 159 21.50 4.57 0.75
CA SER A 159 21.30 5.84 0.02
C SER A 159 21.56 5.59 -1.46
N VAL A 160 20.52 5.69 -2.28
CA VAL A 160 20.60 5.45 -3.72
C VAL A 160 20.54 6.78 -4.45
N SER A 161 21.63 7.12 -5.15
CA SER A 161 21.71 8.32 -5.98
C SER A 161 21.05 8.07 -7.33
N MET A 162 20.14 8.95 -7.74
CA MET A 162 19.37 8.81 -8.98
C MET A 162 19.20 10.16 -9.66
N THR A 163 19.24 10.19 -10.99
CA THR A 163 18.81 11.38 -11.75
C THR A 163 17.29 11.56 -11.65
N TYR A 164 16.78 12.73 -12.05
CA TYR A 164 15.34 12.98 -12.10
C TYR A 164 14.63 11.97 -12.99
N GLU A 165 15.21 11.63 -14.14
CA GLU A 165 14.67 10.68 -15.11
C GLU A 165 14.67 9.26 -14.54
N SER A 166 15.75 8.86 -13.87
CA SER A 166 15.85 7.53 -13.25
C SER A 166 14.81 7.35 -12.13
N PHE A 167 14.66 8.36 -11.28
CA PHE A 167 13.63 8.38 -10.23
C PHE A 167 12.23 8.41 -10.84
N SER A 168 12.02 9.20 -11.90
CA SER A 168 10.75 9.23 -12.62
C SER A 168 10.38 7.87 -13.17
N GLY A 169 11.34 7.16 -13.78
CA GLY A 169 11.13 5.80 -14.27
C GLY A 169 10.74 4.84 -13.15
N LEU A 170 11.42 4.88 -12.00
CA LEU A 170 11.08 4.05 -10.84
C LEU A 170 9.63 4.27 -10.41
N MET A 171 9.24 5.53 -10.21
CA MET A 171 7.91 5.89 -9.71
C MET A 171 6.81 5.61 -10.74
N LEU A 172 6.98 6.02 -12.00
CA LEU A 172 5.93 5.91 -13.01
C LEU A 172 5.74 4.48 -13.51
N THR A 173 6.80 3.67 -13.60
CA THR A 173 6.66 2.24 -13.89
C THR A 173 5.90 1.55 -12.76
N THR A 174 6.23 1.83 -11.50
CA THR A 174 5.51 1.27 -10.35
C THR A 174 4.03 1.67 -10.34
N LYS A 175 3.73 2.94 -10.66
CA LYS A 175 2.35 3.43 -10.79
C LYS A 175 1.58 2.68 -11.87
N ALA A 176 2.17 2.51 -13.06
CA ALA A 176 1.53 1.80 -14.16
C ALA A 176 1.21 0.34 -13.78
N HIS A 177 2.12 -0.34 -13.07
CA HIS A 177 1.90 -1.69 -12.57
C HIS A 177 0.78 -1.75 -11.52
N TYR A 178 0.73 -0.79 -10.60
CA TYR A 178 -0.35 -0.71 -9.61
C TYR A 178 -1.71 -0.51 -10.28
N GLU A 179 -1.81 0.42 -11.24
CA GLU A 179 -3.06 0.69 -11.96
C GLU A 179 -3.52 -0.52 -12.78
N ALA A 180 -2.59 -1.23 -13.44
CA ALA A 180 -2.88 -2.47 -14.15
C ALA A 180 -3.38 -3.58 -13.20
N TRP A 181 -2.70 -3.76 -12.07
CA TRP A 181 -3.11 -4.72 -11.04
C TRP A 181 -4.50 -4.38 -10.49
N LEU A 182 -4.78 -3.10 -10.20
CA LEU A 182 -6.05 -2.66 -9.64
C LEU A 182 -7.21 -2.88 -10.62
N ALA A 183 -7.00 -2.59 -11.91
CA ALA A 183 -7.98 -2.86 -12.96
C ALA A 183 -8.30 -4.36 -13.06
N ALA A 184 -7.26 -5.22 -13.05
CA ALA A 184 -7.43 -6.67 -13.06
C ALA A 184 -8.15 -7.18 -11.80
N TRP A 185 -7.85 -6.62 -10.63
CA TRP A 185 -8.48 -6.97 -9.36
C TRP A 185 -9.98 -6.63 -9.34
N TYR A 186 -10.38 -5.47 -9.87
CA TYR A 186 -11.79 -5.11 -10.04
C TYR A 186 -12.51 -6.01 -11.05
N ALA A 187 -11.86 -6.31 -12.18
CA ALA A 187 -12.42 -7.20 -13.19
C ALA A 187 -12.68 -8.61 -12.62
N LYS A 188 -11.72 -9.17 -11.88
CA LYS A 188 -11.85 -10.48 -11.22
C LYS A 188 -13.02 -10.52 -10.23
N GLN A 189 -13.19 -9.47 -9.43
CA GLN A 189 -14.33 -9.39 -8.50
C GLN A 189 -15.67 -9.24 -9.20
N ALA A 190 -15.72 -8.51 -10.32
CA ALA A 190 -16.95 -8.38 -11.11
C ALA A 190 -17.40 -9.74 -11.67
N VAL A 191 -16.46 -10.59 -12.10
CA VAL A 191 -16.74 -11.98 -12.52
C VAL A 191 -17.21 -12.82 -11.34
N ALA A 192 -16.47 -12.81 -10.22
CA ALA A 192 -16.84 -13.59 -9.03
C ALA A 192 -18.23 -13.26 -8.47
N LYS A 193 -18.68 -12.00 -8.60
CA LYS A 193 -20.04 -11.59 -8.21
C LYS A 193 -21.13 -12.09 -9.16
N LYS A 194 -20.82 -12.32 -10.44
CA LYS A 194 -21.78 -12.89 -11.41
C LYS A 194 -21.99 -14.39 -11.20
N ASP A 195 -20.97 -15.10 -10.73
CA ASP A 195 -21.02 -16.55 -10.49
C ASP A 195 -21.59 -16.90 -9.10
N ALA A 196 -21.86 -15.91 -8.25
CA ALA A 196 -22.52 -16.12 -6.96
C ALA A 196 -24.03 -16.34 -7.17
N PRO A 197 -24.60 -17.50 -6.77
CA PRO A 197 -26.03 -17.72 -6.90
C PRO A 197 -26.79 -16.67 -6.08
N PRO A 198 -27.94 -16.16 -6.57
CA PRO A 198 -28.74 -15.22 -5.82
C PRO A 198 -29.11 -15.85 -4.47
N LYS A 199 -28.79 -15.16 -3.37
CA LYS A 199 -29.30 -15.54 -2.05
C LYS A 199 -30.81 -15.33 -2.09
N LEU A 200 -31.56 -16.40 -2.32
CA LEU A 200 -32.99 -16.45 -2.06
C LEU A 200 -33.18 -16.28 -0.55
N GLU A 201 -33.38 -15.04 -0.10
CA GLU A 201 -33.94 -14.79 1.23
C GLU A 201 -35.31 -15.46 1.28
N ARG A 202 -35.42 -16.56 2.02
CA ARG A 202 -36.72 -17.14 2.37
C ARG A 202 -37.45 -16.11 3.23
N ILE A 203 -38.43 -15.44 2.64
CA ILE A 203 -39.42 -14.66 3.38
C ILE A 203 -40.07 -15.61 4.40
N PRO A 204 -40.01 -15.32 5.72
CA PRO A 204 -40.71 -16.16 6.70
C PRO A 204 -42.20 -16.13 6.38
N ALA A 205 -42.81 -17.32 6.29
CA ALA A 205 -44.23 -17.44 6.03
C ALA A 205 -45.02 -16.66 7.08
N GLN A 206 -45.79 -15.66 6.66
CA GLN A 206 -46.73 -14.98 7.54
C GLN A 206 -47.74 -16.00 8.08
N PRO A 207 -48.11 -15.95 9.37
CA PRO A 207 -49.17 -16.78 9.91
C PRO A 207 -50.47 -16.52 9.13
N LYS A 208 -51.10 -17.58 8.61
CA LYS A 208 -52.44 -17.50 8.04
C LYS A 208 -53.43 -17.08 9.14
N GLU A 209 -53.80 -15.81 9.19
CA GLU A 209 -55.00 -15.39 9.91
C GLU A 209 -56.22 -16.06 9.27
N ARG A 210 -56.99 -16.80 10.07
CA ARG A 210 -58.29 -17.33 9.65
C ARG A 210 -59.26 -16.15 9.56
N VAL A 211 -59.52 -15.69 8.35
CA VAL A 211 -60.65 -14.80 8.07
C VAL A 211 -61.93 -15.64 8.21
N PRO A 212 -62.89 -15.29 9.08
CA PRO A 212 -64.18 -15.97 9.14
C PRO A 212 -64.97 -15.70 7.86
N GLU A 213 -65.61 -16.73 7.29
CA GLU A 213 -66.49 -16.59 6.13
C GLU A 213 -67.68 -15.66 6.44
N PRO A 214 -68.06 -14.74 5.53
CA PRO A 214 -69.24 -13.92 5.73
C PRO A 214 -70.51 -14.77 5.64
N VAL A 215 -71.33 -14.70 6.68
CA VAL A 215 -72.67 -15.30 6.72
C VAL A 215 -73.61 -14.45 5.87
N TYR A 216 -74.08 -14.99 4.74
CA TYR A 216 -75.09 -14.34 3.92
C TYR A 216 -76.49 -14.66 4.49
N SER A 217 -77.18 -13.65 5.02
CA SER A 217 -78.60 -13.71 5.37
C SER A 217 -79.46 -13.52 4.13
N VAL A 218 -80.25 -14.54 3.78
CA VAL A 218 -81.22 -14.47 2.68
C VAL A 218 -82.56 -14.01 3.25
N GLU A 219 -82.92 -12.74 3.07
CA GLU A 219 -84.31 -12.30 3.27
C GLU A 219 -85.02 -12.13 1.91
N PRO A 220 -86.25 -12.65 1.74
CA PRO A 220 -86.97 -12.60 0.48
C PRO A 220 -87.78 -11.31 0.32
N GLY A 221 -87.26 -10.35 -0.45
CA GLY A 221 -88.01 -9.16 -0.88
C GLY A 221 -88.67 -9.37 -2.24
N TYR A 222 -89.99 -9.60 -2.24
CA TYR A 222 -90.83 -9.69 -3.44
C TYR A 222 -90.86 -8.38 -4.23
N GLY A 223 -90.86 -8.48 -5.56
CA GLY A 223 -91.21 -7.39 -6.48
C GLY A 223 -91.41 -7.90 -7.90
N ALA A 224 -92.65 -8.26 -8.22
CA ALA A 224 -93.10 -8.76 -9.52
C ALA A 224 -92.80 -7.79 -10.68
N VAL A 225 -92.40 -8.34 -11.83
CA VAL A 225 -92.50 -7.65 -13.12
C VAL A 225 -93.27 -8.57 -14.06
N ALA A 226 -94.49 -8.14 -14.41
CA ALA A 226 -95.36 -8.80 -15.37
C ALA A 226 -94.91 -8.50 -16.81
N MET A 227 -95.08 -9.51 -17.65
CA MET A 227 -94.79 -9.53 -19.09
C MET A 227 -95.78 -8.66 -19.87
N PHE A 228 -95.28 -7.97 -20.89
CA PHE A 228 -95.98 -7.72 -22.15
C PHE A 228 -95.05 -8.11 -23.29
#